data_AF-A0A6P0L8L2-F1
#
_entry.id   AF-A0A6P0L8L2-F1
#
_cell.length_a   1.000
_cell.length_b   1.000
_cell.length_c   1.000
_cell.angle_alpha   90.00
_cell.angle_beta   90.00
_cell.angle_gamma   90.00
#
_symmetry.space_group_name_H-M   'P 1'
#
loop_
_entity.id
_entity.type
_entity.pdbx_description
1 polymer ?
#
loop_
_entity_poly.entity_id
_entity_poly.type
_entity_poly.pdbx_seq_one_letter_code
_entity_poly.pdbx_strand_id
1 'polypeptide(L)'
;MIKSIPVESITAQQIIDTCLSMNSLGINQGTSGNVSVRVRDSIGEAIAITPSGLDYEDLTPEKLCKIYFGKDKEPVFAENNRYLPSSEWRFHYDILLNRTDVNAIVHTHSIHATALACMGIAIPSFHYMVARTGGSSIKVAEYATFGTQELSNNALKALENSLACLLKNHGMIACGKDLSHALKVAQELETLAQMYIKILSVNKIYGEPQLLSDEEMQIVIEKFKTYGVQPNIGNG
;
A
#
# COMPACT_ATOMS: atom_id res chain seq x y z
N MET A 1 19.68 -2.22 11.43
CA MET A 1 19.83 -1.82 10.01
C MET A 1 18.94 -2.71 9.16
N ILE A 2 17.84 -2.16 8.65
CA ILE A 2 16.99 -2.88 7.69
C ILE A 2 17.78 -2.99 6.40
N LYS A 3 18.02 -4.23 5.93
CA LYS A 3 18.78 -4.47 4.70
C LYS A 3 17.98 -3.94 3.52
N SER A 4 18.63 -3.20 2.61
CA SER A 4 18.02 -2.80 1.35
C SER A 4 17.59 -4.06 0.58
N ILE A 5 16.37 -4.04 0.05
CA ILE A 5 15.88 -5.11 -0.81
C ILE A 5 16.42 -4.85 -2.22
N PRO A 6 17.04 -5.84 -2.90
CA PRO A 6 17.48 -5.68 -4.28
C PRO A 6 16.31 -5.26 -5.17
N VAL A 7 16.53 -4.29 -6.05
CA VAL A 7 15.57 -3.99 -7.11
C VAL A 7 15.65 -5.14 -8.11
N GLU A 8 14.74 -6.10 -8.02
CA GLU A 8 14.59 -7.15 -9.03
C GLU A 8 14.22 -6.50 -10.38
N SER A 9 14.47 -7.22 -11.48
CA SER A 9 13.98 -6.82 -12.80
C SER A 9 12.46 -6.93 -12.83
N ILE A 10 11.78 -5.89 -12.37
CA ILE A 10 10.33 -5.83 -12.34
C ILE A 10 9.86 -5.50 -13.74
N THR A 11 9.07 -6.41 -14.30
CA THR A 11 8.50 -6.21 -15.63
C THR A 11 7.31 -5.28 -15.52
N ALA A 12 7.15 -4.38 -16.48
CA ALA A 12 5.95 -3.56 -16.64
C ALA A 12 4.66 -4.41 -16.56
N GLN A 13 4.72 -5.66 -17.03
CA GLN A 13 3.62 -6.62 -16.95
C GLN A 13 3.17 -6.90 -15.52
N GLN A 14 4.08 -7.01 -14.54
CA GLN A 14 3.70 -7.25 -13.15
C GLN A 14 2.88 -6.10 -12.55
N ILE A 15 3.13 -4.85 -12.97
CA ILE A 15 2.32 -3.70 -12.55
C ILE A 15 0.91 -3.84 -13.11
N ILE A 16 0.79 -4.16 -14.41
CA ILE A 16 -0.48 -4.38 -15.09
C ILE A 16 -1.26 -5.53 -14.44
N ASP A 17 -0.62 -6.66 -14.19
CA ASP A 17 -1.24 -7.81 -13.55
C ASP A 17 -1.73 -7.47 -12.13
N THR A 18 -1.00 -6.61 -11.41
CA THR A 18 -1.41 -6.11 -10.08
C THR A 18 -2.66 -5.24 -10.20
N CYS A 19 -2.69 -4.32 -11.16
CA CYS A 19 -3.86 -3.48 -11.46
C CYS A 19 -5.10 -4.33 -11.80
N LEU A 20 -4.96 -5.30 -12.70
CA LEU A 20 -6.05 -6.21 -13.07
C LEU A 20 -6.49 -7.08 -11.88
N SER A 21 -5.55 -7.50 -11.04
CA SER A 21 -5.86 -8.26 -9.81
C SER A 21 -6.63 -7.41 -8.80
N MET A 22 -6.33 -6.11 -8.67
CA MET A 22 -7.12 -5.20 -7.82
C MET A 22 -8.59 -5.15 -8.25
N ASN A 23 -8.85 -5.06 -9.56
CA ASN A 23 -10.20 -5.11 -10.13
C ASN A 23 -10.86 -6.47 -9.84
N SER A 24 -10.16 -7.57 -10.12
CA SER A 24 -10.69 -8.92 -9.91
C SER A 24 -10.99 -9.25 -8.44
N LEU A 25 -10.24 -8.66 -7.50
CA LEU A 25 -10.46 -8.81 -6.06
C LEU A 25 -11.58 -7.90 -5.53
N GLY A 26 -12.09 -6.97 -6.36
CA GLY A 26 -13.12 -6.02 -5.96
C GLY A 26 -12.62 -4.92 -5.02
N ILE A 27 -11.30 -4.74 -4.89
CA ILE A 27 -10.70 -3.71 -4.03
C ILE A 27 -10.41 -2.40 -4.79
N ASN A 28 -10.66 -2.36 -6.09
CA ASN A 28 -10.59 -1.16 -6.90
C ASN A 28 -11.87 -0.99 -7.73
N GLN A 29 -12.30 0.25 -7.92
CA GLN A 29 -13.51 0.60 -8.67
C GLN A 29 -13.15 1.62 -9.76
N GLY A 30 -13.25 1.22 -11.03
CA GLY A 30 -12.82 2.06 -12.15
C GLY A 30 -11.35 2.47 -12.06
N THR A 31 -11.05 3.73 -12.35
CA THR A 31 -9.68 4.27 -12.42
C THR A 31 -9.23 4.99 -11.14
N SER A 32 -9.85 4.72 -9.99
CA SER A 32 -9.55 5.46 -8.76
C SER A 32 -8.23 5.06 -8.11
N GLY A 33 -7.87 3.78 -8.18
CA GLY A 33 -6.63 3.27 -7.62
C GLY A 33 -5.41 3.63 -8.46
N ASN A 34 -4.23 3.41 -7.89
CA ASN A 34 -2.98 3.53 -8.62
C ASN A 34 -1.90 2.64 -8.00
N VAL A 35 -0.94 2.22 -8.83
CA VAL A 35 0.11 1.27 -8.45
C VAL A 35 1.45 1.85 -8.85
N SER A 36 2.44 1.78 -7.95
CA SER A 36 3.83 2.05 -8.30
C SER A 36 4.79 1.01 -7.77
N VAL A 37 5.96 0.98 -8.39
CA VAL A 37 7.07 0.14 -7.96
C VAL A 37 8.41 0.82 -8.23
N ARG A 38 9.37 0.61 -7.34
CA ARG A 38 10.76 1.04 -7.50
C ARG A 38 11.41 0.23 -8.61
N VAL A 39 12.03 0.92 -9.55
CA VAL A 39 12.76 0.34 -10.68
C VAL A 39 14.13 0.99 -10.80
N ARG A 40 15.06 0.31 -11.47
CA ARG A 40 16.38 0.86 -11.81
C ARG A 40 16.68 0.54 -13.26
N ASP A 41 17.11 1.54 -14.01
CA ASP A 41 17.60 1.40 -15.37
C ASP A 41 18.95 2.11 -15.54
N SER A 42 19.39 2.29 -16.79
CA SER A 42 20.68 2.93 -17.11
C SER A 42 20.76 4.42 -16.75
N ILE A 43 19.62 5.09 -16.57
CA ILE A 43 19.56 6.51 -16.17
C ILE A 43 19.69 6.60 -14.65
N GLY A 44 19.01 5.72 -13.92
CA GLY A 44 19.08 5.69 -12.47
C GLY A 44 17.92 4.93 -11.83
N GLU A 45 17.71 5.21 -10.55
CA GLU A 45 16.58 4.69 -9.80
C GLU A 45 15.34 5.57 -9.98
N ALA A 46 14.19 4.95 -10.13
CA ALA A 46 12.92 5.62 -10.38
C ALA A 46 11.77 4.88 -9.71
N ILE A 47 10.61 5.50 -9.73
CA ILE A 47 9.32 4.81 -9.61
C ILE A 47 8.76 4.60 -11.02
N ALA A 48 8.25 3.41 -11.30
CA ALA A 48 7.33 3.15 -12.40
C ALA A 48 5.91 3.19 -11.82
N ILE A 49 5.00 3.97 -12.41
CA ILE A 49 3.67 4.24 -11.88
C ILE A 49 2.61 4.21 -12.98
N THR A 50 1.40 3.80 -12.63
CA THR A 50 0.23 3.87 -13.52
C THR A 50 -0.05 5.30 -14.00
N PRO A 51 -0.50 5.48 -15.25
CA PRO A 51 -0.92 6.79 -15.76
C PRO A 51 -2.23 7.25 -15.11
N SER A 52 -2.53 8.54 -15.22
CA SER A 52 -3.79 9.12 -14.72
C SER A 52 -4.99 8.72 -15.59
N GLY A 53 -6.06 8.27 -14.95
CA GLY A 53 -7.40 8.14 -15.58
C GLY A 53 -7.53 7.10 -16.70
N LEU A 54 -6.63 6.11 -16.76
CA LEU A 54 -6.69 5.03 -17.74
C LEU A 54 -7.31 3.77 -17.11
N ASP A 55 -8.25 3.16 -17.80
CA ASP A 55 -8.76 1.83 -17.45
C ASP A 55 -7.63 0.80 -17.49
N TYR A 56 -7.59 -0.10 -16.49
CA TYR A 56 -6.48 -1.03 -16.35
C TYR A 56 -6.45 -2.10 -17.43
N GLU A 57 -7.60 -2.39 -18.04
CA GLU A 57 -7.76 -3.27 -19.19
C GLU A 57 -7.08 -2.71 -20.45
N ASP A 58 -6.92 -1.38 -20.53
CA ASP A 58 -6.23 -0.69 -21.61
C ASP A 58 -4.75 -0.41 -21.30
N LEU A 59 -4.27 -0.76 -20.11
CA LEU A 59 -2.90 -0.47 -19.68
C LEU A 59 -1.91 -1.37 -20.42
N THR A 60 -0.91 -0.76 -21.08
CA THR A 60 0.20 -1.47 -21.72
C THR A 60 1.53 -0.99 -21.12
N PRO A 61 2.62 -1.77 -21.25
CA PRO A 61 3.93 -1.39 -20.73
C PRO A 61 4.40 0.03 -21.13
N GLU A 62 4.09 0.45 -22.36
CA GLU A 62 4.48 1.74 -22.92
C GLU A 62 3.66 2.92 -22.37
N LYS A 63 2.53 2.63 -21.70
CA LYS A 63 1.67 3.63 -21.06
C LYS A 63 2.04 3.91 -19.61
N LEU A 64 2.91 3.10 -19.00
CA LEU A 64 3.42 3.35 -17.67
C LEU A 64 4.33 4.59 -17.66
N CYS A 65 4.26 5.35 -16.58
CA CYS A 65 5.07 6.54 -16.40
C CYS A 65 6.26 6.24 -15.49
N LYS A 66 7.39 6.89 -15.74
CA LYS A 66 8.58 6.85 -14.88
C LYS A 66 8.90 8.22 -14.28
N ILE A 67 9.23 8.23 -13.00
CA ILE A 67 9.70 9.41 -12.27
C ILE A 67 10.98 9.03 -11.51
N TYR A 68 12.11 9.59 -11.92
CA TYR A 68 13.42 9.33 -11.35
C TYR A 68 13.63 10.06 -10.03
N PHE A 69 14.35 9.42 -9.11
CA PHE A 69 14.86 10.08 -7.92
C PHE A 69 16.04 10.98 -8.31
N GLY A 70 15.76 12.26 -8.51
CA GLY A 70 16.72 13.22 -9.02
C GLY A 70 17.72 13.70 -7.96
N LYS A 71 18.53 14.67 -8.37
CA LYS A 71 19.45 15.36 -7.47
C LYS A 71 18.65 16.06 -6.36
N ASP A 72 19.22 16.08 -5.15
CA ASP A 72 18.59 16.67 -3.96
C ASP A 72 17.23 16.04 -3.61
N LYS A 73 16.97 14.83 -4.13
CA LYS A 73 15.74 14.04 -3.99
C LYS A 73 14.52 14.65 -4.70
N GLU A 74 14.71 15.61 -5.59
CA GLU A 74 13.61 16.18 -6.39
C GLU A 74 13.19 15.22 -7.51
N PRO A 75 11.88 15.13 -7.83
CA PRO A 75 11.36 14.22 -8.84
C PRO A 75 11.71 14.70 -10.25
N VAL A 76 12.26 13.78 -11.06
CA VAL A 76 12.57 14.03 -12.48
C VAL A 76 11.72 13.13 -13.36
N PHE A 77 10.74 13.70 -14.06
CA PHE A 77 9.84 12.95 -14.94
C PHE A 77 10.60 12.49 -16.19
N ALA A 78 10.43 11.22 -16.56
CA ALA A 78 11.06 10.68 -17.77
C ALA A 78 10.53 11.40 -19.03
N GLU A 79 11.43 11.83 -19.91
CA GLU A 79 11.08 12.55 -21.14
C GLU A 79 10.21 11.72 -22.09
N ASN A 80 10.32 10.39 -22.02
CA ASN A 80 9.55 9.46 -22.85
C ASN A 80 8.19 9.07 -22.24
N ASN A 81 7.76 9.69 -21.14
CA ASN A 81 6.41 9.51 -20.62
C ASN A 81 5.40 10.05 -21.65
N ARG A 82 4.62 9.15 -22.25
CA ARG A 82 3.57 9.51 -23.22
C ARG A 82 2.28 9.99 -22.56
N TYR A 83 2.13 9.73 -21.26
CA TYR A 83 0.95 10.04 -20.47
C TYR A 83 1.35 10.77 -19.19
N LEU A 84 0.38 11.48 -18.59
CA LEU A 84 0.57 12.01 -17.25
C LEU A 84 0.59 10.84 -16.25
N PRO A 85 1.55 10.79 -15.30
CA PRO A 85 1.48 9.84 -14.20
C PRO A 85 0.21 10.06 -13.38
N SER A 86 -0.19 9.08 -12.57
CA SER A 86 -1.27 9.23 -11.59
C SER A 86 -1.20 10.60 -10.91
N SER A 87 -2.34 11.26 -10.71
CA SER A 87 -2.43 12.52 -9.94
C SER A 87 -1.82 12.41 -8.55
N GLU A 88 -1.70 11.19 -8.04
CA GLU A 88 -1.25 10.84 -6.70
C GLU A 88 0.20 10.37 -6.62
N TRP A 89 0.98 10.54 -7.70
CA TRP A 89 2.37 10.13 -7.77
C TRP A 89 3.24 10.64 -6.60
N ARG A 90 2.87 11.76 -5.98
CA ARG A 90 3.65 12.40 -4.90
C ARG A 90 3.85 11.50 -3.70
N PHE A 91 2.78 10.92 -3.14
CA PHE A 91 2.97 10.02 -1.99
C PHE A 91 3.68 8.74 -2.38
N HIS A 92 3.49 8.25 -3.62
CA HIS A 92 4.26 7.10 -4.11
C HIS A 92 5.75 7.41 -4.14
N TYR A 93 6.12 8.57 -4.68
CA TYR A 93 7.49 9.03 -4.77
C TYR A 93 8.09 9.23 -3.38
N ASP A 94 7.41 9.96 -2.50
CA ASP A 94 7.97 10.28 -1.18
C ASP A 94 8.05 9.05 -0.26
N ILE A 95 7.07 8.14 -0.32
CA ILE A 95 7.13 6.87 0.41
C ILE A 95 8.33 6.06 -0.07
N LEU A 96 8.47 5.83 -1.38
CA LEU A 96 9.60 5.07 -1.92
C LEU A 96 10.93 5.82 -1.74
N LEU A 97 10.95 7.14 -1.68
CA LEU A 97 12.17 7.89 -1.39
C LEU A 97 12.63 7.68 0.07
N ASN A 98 11.70 7.64 1.02
CA ASN A 98 12.01 7.61 2.46
C ASN A 98 11.99 6.20 3.08
N ARG A 99 11.36 5.21 2.43
CA ARG A 99 11.22 3.83 2.91
C ARG A 99 11.97 2.86 2.01
N THR A 100 13.22 2.55 2.36
CA THR A 100 14.08 1.60 1.62
C THR A 100 13.71 0.13 1.85
N ASP A 101 12.83 -0.12 2.83
CA ASP A 101 12.21 -1.42 3.11
C ASP A 101 10.95 -1.68 2.26
N VAL A 102 10.51 -0.68 1.48
CA VAL A 102 9.37 -0.74 0.58
C VAL A 102 9.84 -0.54 -0.86
N ASN A 103 9.32 -1.36 -1.77
CA ASN A 103 9.54 -1.22 -3.20
C ASN A 103 8.26 -1.09 -4.01
N ALA A 104 7.10 -1.45 -3.46
CA ALA A 104 5.83 -1.38 -4.19
C ALA A 104 4.74 -0.73 -3.33
N ILE A 105 3.85 -0.01 -4.00
CA ILE A 105 2.71 0.64 -3.35
C ILE A 105 1.47 0.37 -4.19
N VAL A 106 0.41 -0.02 -3.51
CA VAL A 106 -0.96 -0.14 -4.02
C VAL A 106 -1.81 0.88 -3.27
N HIS A 107 -2.41 1.81 -4.00
CA HIS A 107 -3.42 2.72 -3.50
C HIS A 107 -4.78 2.36 -4.09
N THR A 108 -5.82 2.32 -3.23
CA THR A 108 -7.17 1.98 -3.67
C THR A 108 -8.22 2.76 -2.88
N HIS A 109 -9.43 2.83 -3.44
CA HIS A 109 -10.63 3.34 -2.77
C HIS A 109 -11.57 2.16 -2.43
N SER A 110 -11.05 1.11 -1.79
CA SER A 110 -11.83 -0.07 -1.43
C SER A 110 -12.95 0.28 -0.43
N ILE A 111 -14.11 -0.37 -0.57
CA ILE A 111 -15.37 0.10 0.02
C ILE A 111 -15.30 0.20 1.55
N HIS A 112 -14.80 -0.83 2.23
CA HIS A 112 -14.83 -0.87 3.69
C HIS A 112 -13.71 -0.01 4.30
N ALA A 113 -12.51 -0.06 3.73
CA ALA A 113 -11.41 0.80 4.15
C ALA A 113 -11.76 2.28 3.99
N THR A 114 -12.32 2.67 2.83
CA THR A 114 -12.79 4.04 2.59
C THR A 114 -13.90 4.43 3.55
N ALA A 115 -14.86 3.54 3.87
CA ALA A 115 -15.91 3.85 4.84
C ALA A 115 -15.35 4.20 6.23
N LEU A 116 -14.37 3.44 6.73
CA LEU A 116 -13.68 3.76 7.98
C LEU A 116 -12.86 5.05 7.88
N ALA A 117 -12.21 5.27 6.73
CA ALA A 117 -11.43 6.47 6.48
C ALA A 117 -12.29 7.75 6.47
N CYS A 118 -13.49 7.69 5.89
CA CYS A 118 -14.48 8.78 5.92
C CYS A 118 -14.98 9.07 7.35
N MET A 119 -15.05 8.04 8.20
CA MET A 119 -15.40 8.20 9.61
C MET A 119 -14.21 8.65 10.49
N GLY A 120 -12.99 8.65 9.96
CA GLY A 120 -11.78 8.90 10.74
C GLY A 120 -11.49 7.81 11.78
N ILE A 121 -11.94 6.58 11.54
CA ILE A 121 -11.81 5.45 12.48
C ILE A 121 -10.58 4.62 12.10
N ALA A 122 -9.59 4.60 12.99
CA ALA A 122 -8.45 3.68 12.89
C ALA A 122 -8.87 2.23 13.16
N ILE A 123 -8.11 1.27 12.64
CA ILE A 123 -8.34 -0.16 12.87
C ILE A 123 -7.39 -0.64 13.97
N PRO A 124 -7.88 -1.01 15.17
CA PRO A 124 -7.05 -1.47 16.28
C PRO A 124 -6.68 -2.96 16.13
N SER A 125 -5.91 -3.50 17.06
CA SER A 125 -5.51 -4.91 17.17
C SER A 125 -6.67 -5.87 17.57
N PHE A 126 -7.86 -5.68 17.00
CA PHE A 126 -9.03 -6.55 17.26
C PHE A 126 -8.83 -7.98 16.71
N HIS A 127 -7.91 -8.15 15.76
CA HIS A 127 -7.58 -9.42 15.13
C HIS A 127 -6.07 -9.50 14.85
N TYR A 128 -5.46 -10.66 15.10
CA TYR A 128 -3.99 -10.82 14.97
C TYR A 128 -3.46 -10.53 13.56
N MET A 129 -4.30 -10.71 12.53
CA MET A 129 -3.92 -10.43 11.14
C MET A 129 -3.65 -8.94 10.87
N VAL A 130 -4.00 -8.02 11.78
CA VAL A 130 -3.53 -6.63 11.71
C VAL A 130 -2.00 -6.57 11.62
N ALA A 131 -1.27 -7.53 12.21
CA ALA A 131 0.19 -7.62 12.05
C ALA A 131 0.67 -7.80 10.60
N ARG A 132 -0.19 -8.25 9.65
CA ARG A 132 0.14 -8.30 8.22
C ARG A 132 0.37 -6.92 7.62
N THR A 133 -0.18 -5.86 8.22
CA THR A 133 0.11 -4.48 7.81
C THR A 133 1.38 -3.95 8.49
N GLY A 134 2.18 -4.80 9.11
CA GLY A 134 3.49 -4.44 9.68
C GLY A 134 3.45 -3.73 11.04
N GLY A 135 2.29 -3.60 11.66
CA GLY A 135 2.12 -2.93 12.96
C GLY A 135 0.99 -3.52 13.81
N SER A 136 0.72 -2.91 14.97
CA SER A 136 -0.37 -3.31 15.87
C SER A 136 -1.71 -2.60 15.59
N SER A 137 -1.72 -1.63 14.68
CA SER A 137 -2.93 -0.91 14.25
C SER A 137 -2.74 -0.30 12.87
N ILE A 138 -3.84 0.03 12.20
CA ILE A 138 -3.84 0.81 10.95
C ILE A 138 -4.38 2.22 11.26
N LYS A 139 -3.51 3.21 11.10
CA LYS A 139 -3.80 4.62 11.38
C LYS A 139 -4.57 5.28 10.23
N VAL A 140 -5.24 6.38 10.54
CA VAL A 140 -5.84 7.29 9.55
C VAL A 140 -4.94 8.52 9.42
N ALA A 141 -4.47 8.80 8.21
CA ALA A 141 -3.77 10.03 7.88
C ALA A 141 -4.74 11.22 7.88
N GLU A 142 -4.28 12.38 8.33
CA GLU A 142 -5.07 13.61 8.25
C GLU A 142 -5.43 13.96 6.81
N TYR A 143 -6.61 14.55 6.64
CA TYR A 143 -7.11 14.95 5.32
C TYR A 143 -6.22 16.03 4.71
N ALA A 144 -5.97 15.89 3.41
CA ALA A 144 -5.51 16.94 2.54
C ALA A 144 -6.00 16.63 1.12
N THR A 145 -6.07 17.64 0.26
CA THR A 145 -6.51 17.46 -1.13
C THR A 145 -5.62 16.46 -1.86
N PHE A 146 -6.22 15.58 -2.67
CA PHE A 146 -5.48 14.58 -3.46
C PHE A 146 -4.39 15.22 -4.33
N GLY A 147 -3.30 14.48 -4.56
CA GLY A 147 -2.18 14.94 -5.38
C GLY A 147 -1.35 16.10 -4.80
N THR A 148 -1.58 16.51 -3.55
CA THR A 148 -0.80 17.56 -2.88
C THR A 148 0.38 17.01 -2.08
N GLN A 149 1.37 17.88 -1.83
CA GLN A 149 2.49 17.55 -0.92
C GLN A 149 2.01 17.32 0.52
N GLU A 150 0.97 18.04 0.94
CA GLU A 150 0.41 17.90 2.28
C GLU A 150 -0.18 16.50 2.52
N LEU A 151 -0.91 15.95 1.54
CA LEU A 151 -1.41 14.57 1.61
C LEU A 151 -0.25 13.56 1.71
N SER A 152 0.80 13.76 0.93
CA SER A 152 2.01 12.93 0.98
C SER A 152 2.66 12.94 2.36
N ASN A 153 2.83 14.12 2.95
CA ASN A 153 3.39 14.27 4.29
C ASN A 153 2.52 13.59 5.36
N ASN A 154 1.19 13.69 5.23
CA ASN A 154 0.26 13.05 6.16
C ASN A 154 0.28 11.52 6.02
N ALA A 155 0.36 11.00 4.79
CA ALA A 155 0.49 9.58 4.51
C ALA A 155 1.78 8.98 5.12
N LEU A 156 2.93 9.65 4.94
CA LEU A 156 4.20 9.24 5.53
C LEU A 156 4.13 9.11 7.05
N LYS A 157 3.53 10.10 7.74
CA LYS A 157 3.35 10.06 9.20
C LYS A 157 2.47 8.88 9.63
N ALA A 158 1.38 8.62 8.91
CA ALA A 158 0.49 7.50 9.23
C ALA A 158 1.13 6.13 8.96
N LEU A 159 2.05 6.06 8.00
CA LEU A 159 2.81 4.85 7.65
C LEU A 159 4.06 4.63 8.50
N GLU A 160 4.35 5.49 9.48
CA GLU A 160 5.49 5.29 10.37
C GLU A 160 5.36 3.94 11.10
N ASN A 161 6.33 3.04 10.85
CA ASN A 161 6.35 1.66 11.34
C ASN A 161 5.13 0.81 10.92
N SER A 162 4.51 1.15 9.80
CA SER A 162 3.42 0.38 9.18
C SER A 162 3.68 0.19 7.69
N LEU A 163 3.02 -0.80 7.12
CA LEU A 163 2.90 -1.04 5.69
C LEU A 163 1.55 -0.56 5.14
N ALA A 164 0.60 -0.18 5.99
CA ALA A 164 -0.69 0.32 5.51
C ALA A 164 -1.24 1.46 6.36
N CYS A 165 -1.99 2.35 5.71
CA CYS A 165 -2.75 3.41 6.36
C CYS A 165 -4.04 3.71 5.59
N LEU A 166 -4.99 4.29 6.31
CA LEU A 166 -6.18 4.92 5.72
C LEU A 166 -5.90 6.40 5.45
N LEU A 167 -6.54 6.97 4.44
CA LEU A 167 -6.50 8.39 4.10
C LEU A 167 -7.89 8.98 4.39
N LYS A 168 -7.99 9.89 5.36
CA LYS A 168 -9.29 10.46 5.79
C LYS A 168 -10.09 10.99 4.60
N ASN A 169 -11.37 10.62 4.51
CA ASN A 169 -12.27 10.98 3.39
C ASN A 169 -11.76 10.61 1.98
N HIS A 170 -10.97 9.54 1.84
CA HIS A 170 -10.30 9.24 0.57
C HIS A 170 -10.22 7.74 0.26
N GLY A 171 -9.33 7.00 0.92
CA GLY A 171 -9.01 5.63 0.54
C GLY A 171 -7.97 5.00 1.44
N MET A 172 -7.15 4.11 0.89
CA MET A 172 -6.06 3.46 1.62
C MET A 172 -4.77 3.39 0.82
N ILE A 173 -3.64 3.33 1.53
CA ILE A 173 -2.32 3.04 0.96
C ILE A 173 -1.80 1.74 1.58
N ALA A 174 -1.32 0.84 0.74
CA ALA A 174 -0.64 -0.39 1.12
C ALA A 174 0.75 -0.47 0.48
N CYS A 175 1.75 -0.80 1.28
CA CYS A 175 3.16 -0.87 0.92
C CYS A 175 3.65 -2.31 0.97
N GLY A 176 4.63 -2.66 0.14
CA GLY A 176 5.25 -3.97 0.16
C GLY A 176 6.69 -3.97 -0.36
N LYS A 177 7.40 -5.06 -0.06
CA LYS A 177 8.75 -5.34 -0.59
C LYS A 177 8.76 -5.65 -2.08
N ASP A 178 7.59 -6.01 -2.62
CA ASP A 178 7.28 -6.31 -4.01
C ASP A 178 5.78 -6.09 -4.26
N LEU A 179 5.35 -6.10 -5.52
CA LEU A 179 3.96 -5.87 -5.92
C LEU A 179 2.98 -6.90 -5.34
N SER A 180 3.37 -8.17 -5.28
CA SER A 180 2.53 -9.24 -4.70
C SER A 180 2.29 -9.01 -3.22
N HIS A 181 3.32 -8.58 -2.48
CA HIS A 181 3.21 -8.25 -1.07
C HIS A 181 2.32 -7.02 -0.86
N ALA A 182 2.52 -5.94 -1.62
CA ALA A 182 1.69 -4.74 -1.50
C ALA A 182 0.20 -5.03 -1.78
N LEU A 183 -0.09 -5.86 -2.80
CA LEU A 183 -1.45 -6.31 -3.11
C LEU A 183 -2.06 -7.14 -1.98
N LYS A 184 -1.30 -8.07 -1.38
CA LYS A 184 -1.75 -8.87 -0.23
C LYS A 184 -2.04 -7.99 0.98
N VAL A 185 -1.20 -6.97 1.25
CA VAL A 185 -1.42 -6.01 2.34
C VAL A 185 -2.69 -5.20 2.08
N ALA A 186 -2.94 -4.76 0.84
CA ALA A 186 -4.17 -4.06 0.47
C ALA A 186 -5.42 -4.94 0.69
N GLN A 187 -5.39 -6.19 0.19
CA GLN A 187 -6.49 -7.13 0.37
C GLN A 187 -6.79 -7.42 1.84
N GLU A 188 -5.75 -7.61 2.65
CA GLU A 188 -5.89 -7.85 4.08
C GLU A 188 -6.48 -6.61 4.78
N LEU A 189 -6.01 -5.40 4.45
CA LEU A 189 -6.56 -4.16 5.01
C LEU A 189 -8.06 -4.02 4.72
N GLU A 190 -8.51 -4.27 3.48
CA GLU A 190 -9.94 -4.23 3.15
C GLU A 190 -10.74 -5.30 3.91
N THR A 191 -10.17 -6.50 4.06
CA THR A 191 -10.79 -7.60 4.81
C THR A 191 -10.96 -7.24 6.30
N LEU A 192 -9.90 -6.69 6.91
CA LEU A 192 -9.92 -6.22 8.30
C LEU A 192 -10.90 -5.06 8.49
N ALA A 193 -10.95 -4.13 7.54
CA ALA A 193 -11.92 -3.04 7.56
C ALA A 193 -13.37 -3.55 7.51
N GLN A 194 -13.65 -4.52 6.64
CA GLN A 194 -14.97 -5.15 6.56
C GLN A 194 -15.37 -5.84 7.87
N MET A 195 -14.46 -6.62 8.45
CA MET A 195 -14.69 -7.28 9.74
C MET A 195 -14.93 -6.26 10.85
N TYR A 196 -14.12 -5.20 10.91
CA TYR A 196 -14.22 -4.19 11.94
C TYR A 196 -15.53 -3.39 11.84
N ILE A 197 -15.99 -3.04 10.63
CA ILE A 197 -17.32 -2.45 10.43
C ILE A 197 -18.43 -3.36 10.98
N LYS A 198 -18.37 -4.67 10.70
CA LYS A 198 -19.36 -5.63 11.22
C LYS A 198 -19.34 -5.68 12.75
N ILE A 199 -18.15 -5.65 13.37
CA ILE A 199 -18.00 -5.57 14.83
C ILE A 199 -18.63 -4.28 15.37
N LEU A 200 -18.29 -3.12 14.79
CA LEU A 200 -18.85 -1.83 15.19
C LEU A 200 -20.37 -1.76 15.03
N SER A 201 -20.95 -2.51 14.10
CA SER A 201 -22.40 -2.54 13.92
C SER A 201 -23.17 -3.22 15.06
N VAL A 202 -22.49 -4.05 15.87
CA VAL A 202 -23.11 -4.80 16.97
C VAL A 202 -22.53 -4.49 18.35
N ASN A 203 -21.49 -3.64 18.43
CA ASN A 203 -20.79 -3.35 19.70
C ASN A 203 -21.68 -2.69 20.77
N LYS A 204 -22.72 -1.95 20.36
CA LYS A 204 -23.71 -1.38 21.30
C LYS A 204 -24.58 -2.42 21.98
N ILE A 205 -24.65 -3.65 21.43
CA ILE A 205 -25.42 -4.77 21.98
C ILE A 205 -24.51 -5.69 22.80
N TYR A 206 -23.31 -5.99 22.29
CA TYR A 206 -22.43 -7.02 22.86
C TYR A 206 -21.19 -6.47 23.59
N GLY A 207 -20.99 -5.16 23.60
CA GLY A 207 -19.81 -4.49 24.16
C GLY A 207 -18.72 -4.20 23.12
N GLU A 208 -17.68 -3.48 23.55
CA GLU A 208 -16.54 -3.14 22.69
C GLU A 208 -15.70 -4.38 22.34
N PRO A 209 -15.04 -4.41 21.16
CA PRO A 209 -14.19 -5.53 20.78
C PRO A 209 -13.03 -5.73 21.75
N GLN A 210 -12.72 -6.99 22.05
CA GLN A 210 -11.50 -7.35 22.76
C GLN A 210 -10.31 -7.10 21.85
N LEU A 211 -9.29 -6.40 22.37
CA LEU A 211 -8.08 -6.08 21.64
C LEU A 211 -6.92 -6.95 22.12
N LEU A 212 -6.07 -7.37 21.20
CA LEU A 212 -4.80 -7.98 21.56
C LEU A 212 -3.86 -6.92 22.14
N SER A 213 -3.11 -7.28 23.18
CA SER A 213 -2.13 -6.38 23.79
C SER A 213 -0.98 -6.10 22.83
N ASP A 214 -0.25 -5.01 23.08
CA ASP A 214 0.92 -4.67 22.26
C ASP A 214 1.98 -5.77 22.33
N GLU A 215 2.17 -6.41 23.49
CA GLU A 215 3.12 -7.53 23.66
C GLU A 215 2.74 -8.72 22.78
N GLU A 216 1.45 -9.10 22.76
CA GLU A 216 0.99 -10.20 21.90
C GLU A 216 1.13 -9.83 20.43
N MET A 217 0.81 -8.60 20.04
CA MET A 217 1.00 -8.14 18.67
C MET A 217 2.47 -8.17 18.25
N GLN A 218 3.42 -7.85 19.12
CA GLN A 218 4.84 -8.00 18.82
C GLN A 218 5.22 -9.46 18.56
N ILE A 219 4.72 -10.41 19.37
CA ILE A 219 4.94 -11.85 19.14
C ILE A 219 4.40 -12.27 17.77
N VAL A 220 3.21 -11.81 17.41
CA VAL A 220 2.58 -12.11 16.12
C VAL A 220 3.38 -11.52 14.95
N ILE A 221 3.83 -10.26 15.06
CA ILE A 221 4.66 -9.59 14.05
C ILE A 221 5.97 -10.36 13.83
N GLU A 222 6.64 -10.81 14.90
CA GLU A 222 7.86 -11.63 14.78
C GLU A 222 7.57 -12.98 14.11
N LYS A 223 6.46 -13.64 14.46
CA LYS A 223 6.04 -14.89 13.79
C LYS A 223 5.79 -14.69 12.30
N PHE A 224 5.25 -13.56 11.87
CA PHE A 224 5.02 -13.29 10.45
C PHE A 224 6.30 -13.15 9.62
N LYS A 225 7.44 -12.83 10.24
CA LYS A 225 8.73 -12.80 9.53
C LYS A 225 9.17 -14.18 9.03
N THR A 226 8.72 -15.26 9.68
CA THR A 226 9.05 -16.65 9.32
C THR A 226 7.85 -17.43 8.77
N TYR A 227 6.67 -16.81 8.71
CA TYR A 227 5.42 -17.42 8.25
C TYR A 227 5.31 -17.46 6.72
N GLY A 228 5.01 -18.64 6.16
CA GLY A 228 4.86 -18.85 4.71
C GLY A 228 5.11 -20.31 4.32
N VAL A 229 5.10 -20.61 3.03
CA VAL A 229 5.46 -21.95 2.52
C VAL A 229 6.93 -22.22 2.87
N GLN A 230 7.15 -23.05 3.89
CA GLN A 230 8.46 -23.54 4.26
C GLN A 230 8.65 -24.90 3.56
N PRO A 231 9.76 -25.13 2.83
CA PRO A 231 10.05 -26.47 2.37
C PRO A 231 10.12 -27.39 3.59
N ASN A 232 9.42 -28.52 3.54
CA ASN A 232 9.55 -29.56 4.56
C ASN A 232 10.92 -30.21 4.38
N ILE A 233 11.94 -29.63 4.99
CA ILE A 233 13.25 -30.25 5.12
C ILE A 233 13.08 -31.28 6.23
N GLY A 234 12.60 -32.47 5.87
CA GLY A 234 12.43 -33.56 6.81
C GLY A 234 13.73 -33.78 7.57
N ASN A 235 13.65 -33.79 8.90
CA ASN A 235 14.78 -34.21 9.73
C ASN A 235 15.00 -35.70 9.47
N GLY A 236 15.96 -36.02 8.60
CA GLY A 236 16.55 -37.35 8.48
C GLY A 236 17.37 -37.69 9.71
#